data_AF-K6IBT5-F1
#
_entry.id   AF-K6IBT5-F1
#
_cell.length_a   1.000
_cell.length_b   1.000
_cell.length_c   1.000
_cell.angle_alpha   90.00
_cell.angle_beta   90.00
_cell.angle_gamma   90.00
#
_symmetry.space_group_name_H-M   'P 1'
#
loop_
_entity.id
_entity.type
_entity.pdbx_description
1 polymer ?
#
loop_
_entity_poly.entity_id
_entity_poly.type
_entity_poly.pdbx_seq_one_letter_code
_entity_poly.pdbx_strand_id
1 'polypeptide(L)'
;MNTKIGFSFSAFLNGKKETDYFGFSEFTIHEAYGERTTHKYHTTPYADFLMNRALAGAEKETRITGNDNNDYGVVQTTSEVLQIQNAPGVTSYLPHTNKIEKFLGGARTTTQSSDIGFSGTKISRKTDIVTDHFSDAVHGVMTTTSVTDFETDDTTNQRRATRQQTSQVVPTKLRLF
;
A
#
# COMPACT_ATOMS: atom_id res chain seq x y z
N MET A 1 21.27 12.25 7.88
CA MET A 1 20.07 11.40 8.03
C MET A 1 19.73 11.33 9.51
N ASN A 2 18.44 11.27 9.85
CA ASN A 2 17.97 11.15 11.23
C ASN A 2 16.83 10.11 11.32
N THR A 3 16.78 9.36 12.40
CA THR A 3 15.73 8.37 12.70
C THR A 3 15.04 8.75 14.00
N LYS A 4 13.71 8.67 14.06
CA LYS A 4 12.98 8.74 15.34
C LYS A 4 12.70 7.33 15.87
N ILE A 5 12.42 7.25 17.18
CA ILE A 5 12.00 6.10 17.99
C ILE A 5 12.06 4.74 17.27
N GLY A 6 13.03 3.91 17.66
CA GLY A 6 13.07 2.49 17.29
C GLY A 6 11.92 1.74 17.97
N PHE A 7 11.36 0.76 17.27
CA PHE A 7 10.18 0.04 17.71
C PHE A 7 10.44 -1.46 17.80
N SER A 8 10.07 -2.05 18.93
CA SER A 8 10.28 -3.48 19.19
C SER A 8 9.08 -4.06 19.91
N PHE A 9 8.75 -5.30 19.61
CA PHE A 9 7.68 -6.04 20.29
C PHE A 9 8.13 -7.39 20.77
N SER A 10 7.43 -7.86 21.80
CA SER A 10 7.50 -9.24 22.19
C SER A 10 6.11 -9.80 22.43
N ALA A 11 5.89 -11.05 22.02
CA ALA A 11 4.68 -11.81 22.29
C ALA A 11 5.04 -13.26 22.57
N PHE A 12 4.13 -14.00 23.22
CA PHE A 12 4.25 -15.45 23.33
C PHE A 12 3.52 -16.11 22.16
N LEU A 13 4.26 -16.85 21.34
CA LEU A 13 3.73 -17.66 20.25
C LEU A 13 3.99 -19.12 20.57
N ASN A 14 2.92 -19.92 20.68
CA ASN A 14 2.99 -21.34 21.04
C ASN A 14 3.83 -21.61 22.31
N GLY A 15 3.67 -20.76 23.34
CA GLY A 15 4.39 -20.86 24.61
C GLY A 15 5.85 -20.40 24.58
N LYS A 16 6.36 -19.94 23.43
CA LYS A 16 7.71 -19.37 23.30
C LYS A 16 7.65 -17.85 23.17
N LYS A 17 8.52 -17.15 23.90
CA LYS A 17 8.64 -15.70 23.76
C LYS A 17 9.37 -15.39 22.46
N GLU A 18 8.72 -14.67 21.59
CA GLU A 18 9.30 -14.05 20.40
C GLU A 18 9.55 -12.58 20.73
N THR A 19 10.71 -12.06 20.36
CA THR A 19 11.08 -10.64 20.53
C THR A 19 11.72 -10.18 19.24
N ASP A 20 11.14 -9.16 18.63
CA ASP A 20 11.50 -8.75 17.28
C ASP A 20 11.56 -7.22 17.19
N TYR A 21 12.51 -6.72 16.40
CA TYR A 21 12.78 -5.30 16.17
C TYR A 21 12.22 -4.89 14.82
N PHE A 22 11.29 -3.95 14.82
CA PHE A 22 10.43 -3.61 13.69
C PHE A 22 10.94 -2.39 12.91
N GLY A 23 12.13 -1.88 13.26
CA GLY A 23 12.71 -0.70 12.64
C GLY A 23 12.32 0.60 13.32
N PHE A 24 12.36 1.68 12.56
CA PHE A 24 12.09 3.05 13.01
C PHE A 24 10.72 3.50 12.55
N SER A 25 10.05 4.34 13.35
CA SER A 25 8.75 4.91 12.94
C SER A 25 8.87 5.98 11.86
N GLU A 26 10.03 6.65 11.79
CA GLU A 26 10.31 7.74 10.87
C GLU A 26 11.81 7.78 10.53
N PHE A 27 12.10 8.01 9.26
CA PHE A 27 13.43 8.22 8.71
C PHE A 27 13.45 9.47 7.85
N THR A 28 14.33 10.43 8.17
CA THR A 28 14.48 11.67 7.42
C THR A 28 15.86 11.77 6.78
N ILE A 29 15.86 11.94 5.47
CA ILE A 29 17.03 12.28 4.66
C ILE A 29 17.09 13.81 4.58
N HIS A 30 18.30 14.35 4.72
CA HIS A 30 18.57 15.76 4.56
C HIS A 30 19.52 15.92 3.38
N GLU A 31 19.07 16.65 2.36
CA GLU A 31 19.86 16.93 1.18
C GLU A 31 20.76 18.14 1.40
N ALA A 32 21.83 18.25 0.60
CA ALA A 32 22.86 19.28 0.74
C ALA A 32 22.31 20.72 0.66
N TYR A 33 21.21 20.92 -0.09
CA TYR A 33 20.58 22.23 -0.30
C TYR A 33 19.46 22.56 0.69
N GLY A 34 19.30 21.75 1.73
CA GLY A 34 18.34 21.98 2.83
C GLY A 34 16.98 21.30 2.66
N GLU A 35 16.74 20.66 1.52
CA GLU A 35 15.55 19.83 1.28
C GLU A 35 15.56 18.58 2.17
N ARG A 36 14.38 18.06 2.49
CA ARG A 36 14.21 16.92 3.39
C ARG A 36 13.18 15.96 2.82
N THR A 37 13.54 14.69 2.77
CA THR A 37 12.61 13.60 2.45
C THR A 37 12.35 12.81 3.72
N THR A 38 11.10 12.77 4.16
CA THR A 38 10.69 12.06 5.38
C THR A 38 9.84 10.86 5.01
N HIS A 39 10.29 9.68 5.45
CA HIS A 39 9.60 8.41 5.35
C HIS A 39 9.01 8.06 6.71
N LYS A 40 7.74 7.65 6.75
CA LYS A 40 7.07 7.16 7.96
C LYS A 40 6.62 5.72 7.73
N TYR A 41 6.72 4.91 8.78
CA TYR A 41 6.44 3.48 8.71
C TYR A 41 5.28 3.08 9.63
N HIS A 42 4.70 1.92 9.36
CA HIS A 42 3.78 1.26 10.27
C HIS A 42 4.53 0.77 11.51
N THR A 43 3.87 0.87 12.65
CA THR A 43 4.43 0.51 13.97
C THR A 43 3.57 -0.59 14.60
N THR A 44 2.39 -0.24 15.14
CA THR A 44 1.37 -1.20 15.63
C THR A 44 -0.04 -0.78 15.25
N PRO A 45 -0.45 -1.01 14.01
CA PRO A 45 -1.83 -0.80 13.62
C PRO A 45 -2.80 -1.87 14.17
N TYR A 46 -2.31 -3.05 14.57
CA TYR A 46 -3.15 -4.17 15.00
C TYR A 46 -2.92 -4.59 16.45
N ALA A 47 -3.88 -5.29 17.05
CA ALA A 47 -3.70 -5.96 18.34
C ALA A 47 -2.92 -7.28 18.20
N ASP A 48 -3.06 -7.98 17.06
CA ASP A 48 -2.36 -9.23 16.77
C ASP A 48 -0.89 -8.95 16.42
N PHE A 49 0.03 -9.54 17.21
CA PHE A 49 1.47 -9.44 17.00
C PHE A 49 1.91 -9.90 15.61
N LEU A 50 1.34 -10.98 15.08
CA LEU A 50 1.70 -11.54 13.79
C LEU A 50 1.27 -10.63 12.63
N MET A 51 0.13 -9.95 12.77
CA MET A 51 -0.29 -8.93 11.80
C MET A 51 0.66 -7.73 11.80
N ASN A 52 1.03 -7.25 12.99
CA ASN A 52 2.02 -6.16 13.06
C ASN A 52 3.35 -6.58 12.46
N ARG A 53 3.80 -7.82 12.71
CA ARG A 53 5.05 -8.37 12.17
C ARG A 53 5.00 -8.42 10.64
N ALA A 54 3.85 -8.77 10.06
CA ALA A 54 3.67 -8.76 8.62
C ALA A 54 3.81 -7.37 7.99
N LEU A 55 3.46 -6.29 8.71
CA LEU A 55 3.66 -4.89 8.28
C LEU A 55 4.97 -4.26 8.76
N ALA A 56 5.87 -5.02 9.38
CA ALA A 56 7.14 -4.46 9.85
C ALA A 56 7.92 -3.84 8.67
N GLY A 57 8.31 -2.57 8.81
CA GLY A 57 8.99 -1.80 7.75
C GLY A 57 8.11 -1.33 6.59
N ALA A 58 6.79 -1.59 6.60
CA ALA A 58 5.90 -1.07 5.58
C ALA A 58 5.78 0.47 5.69
N GLU A 59 6.08 1.17 4.61
CA GLU A 59 5.98 2.64 4.53
C GLU A 59 4.51 3.06 4.40
N LYS A 60 4.13 4.10 5.14
CA LYS A 60 2.77 4.68 5.10
C LYS A 60 2.73 6.12 4.58
N GLU A 61 3.85 6.83 4.66
CA GLU A 61 3.97 8.19 4.11
C GLU A 61 5.40 8.45 3.66
N THR A 62 5.56 8.99 2.46
CA THR A 62 6.75 9.73 2.03
C THR A 62 6.35 11.19 1.84
N ARG A 63 7.15 12.12 2.37
CA ARG A 63 6.94 13.56 2.25
C ARG A 63 8.22 14.27 1.84
N ILE A 64 8.14 15.11 0.82
CA ILE A 64 9.23 15.96 0.34
C ILE A 64 8.96 17.39 0.82
N THR A 65 9.89 17.93 1.58
CA THR A 65 9.84 19.29 2.11
C THR A 65 11.03 20.08 1.57
N GLY A 66 10.75 21.23 0.95
CA GLY A 66 11.77 22.12 0.41
C GLY A 66 12.57 22.82 1.51
N ASN A 67 13.66 23.49 1.13
CA ASN A 67 14.46 24.27 2.08
C ASN A 67 13.72 25.49 2.65
N ASP A 68 12.66 25.91 1.96
CA ASP A 68 11.72 26.96 2.35
C ASP A 68 10.63 26.44 3.33
N ASN A 69 10.70 25.16 3.69
CA ASN A 69 9.74 24.42 4.51
C ASN A 69 8.37 24.22 3.86
N ASN A 70 8.24 24.41 2.55
CA ASN A 70 7.02 24.08 1.83
C ASN A 70 6.95 22.60 1.45
N ASP A 71 5.72 22.10 1.29
CA ASP A 71 5.47 20.72 0.85
C ASP A 71 5.45 20.64 -0.67
N TYR A 72 6.33 19.82 -1.22
CA TYR A 72 6.48 19.61 -2.67
C TYR A 72 5.98 18.24 -3.13
N GLY A 73 5.52 17.40 -2.21
CA GLY A 73 5.04 16.08 -2.57
C GLY A 73 4.75 15.23 -1.34
N VAL A 74 3.56 14.65 -1.31
CA VAL A 74 3.21 13.61 -0.33
C VAL A 74 2.75 12.37 -1.07
N VAL A 75 3.30 11.22 -0.71
CA VAL A 75 2.77 9.91 -1.07
C VAL A 75 2.25 9.28 0.20
N GLN A 76 0.96 8.97 0.26
CA GLN A 76 0.35 8.21 1.34
C GLN A 76 0.08 6.80 0.86
N THR A 77 0.55 5.83 1.64
CA THR A 77 0.41 4.41 1.34
C THR A 77 -0.42 3.78 2.45
N THR A 78 -1.54 3.18 2.08
CA THR A 78 -2.34 2.36 3.00
C THR A 78 -2.05 0.91 2.69
N SER A 79 -1.66 0.18 3.73
CA SER A 79 -1.49 -1.26 3.68
C SER A 79 -2.36 -1.94 4.72
N GLU A 80 -2.81 -3.13 4.39
CA GLU A 80 -3.53 -4.03 5.27
C GLU A 80 -2.82 -5.38 5.36
N VAL A 81 -3.29 -6.25 6.26
CA VAL A 81 -2.79 -7.62 6.38
C VAL A 81 -3.92 -8.59 6.12
N LEU A 82 -3.80 -9.33 5.03
CA LEU A 82 -4.74 -10.38 4.67
C LEU A 82 -4.33 -11.68 5.37
N GLN A 83 -5.28 -12.28 6.09
CA GLN A 83 -5.07 -13.57 6.75
C GLN A 83 -5.45 -14.71 5.79
N ILE A 84 -4.54 -15.67 5.62
CA ILE A 84 -4.71 -16.83 4.75
C ILE A 84 -4.67 -18.09 5.61
N GLN A 85 -5.80 -18.80 5.68
CA GLN A 85 -5.87 -20.06 6.42
C GLN A 85 -5.31 -21.20 5.56
N ASN A 86 -4.16 -21.75 5.94
CA ASN A 86 -3.51 -22.82 5.18
C ASN A 86 -3.97 -24.21 5.61
N ALA A 87 -4.21 -24.38 6.91
CA ALA A 87 -4.67 -25.62 7.53
C ALA A 87 -5.41 -25.26 8.85
N PRO A 88 -6.15 -26.18 9.48
CA PRO A 88 -6.76 -25.92 10.79
C PRO A 88 -5.72 -25.41 11.80
N GLY A 89 -5.94 -24.21 12.33
CA GLY A 89 -5.02 -23.57 13.30
C GLY A 89 -3.72 -22.99 12.73
N VAL A 90 -3.50 -23.04 11.41
CA VAL A 90 -2.32 -22.46 10.76
C VAL A 90 -2.72 -21.33 9.83
N THR A 91 -2.40 -20.10 10.24
CA THR A 91 -2.72 -18.87 9.53
C THR A 91 -1.43 -18.19 9.05
N SER A 92 -1.38 -17.83 7.77
CA SER A 92 -0.38 -16.93 7.20
C SER A 92 -0.92 -15.51 7.11
N TYR A 93 -0.01 -14.55 7.11
CA TYR A 93 -0.33 -13.12 7.09
C TYR A 93 0.38 -12.49 5.90
N LEU A 94 -0.38 -11.97 4.95
CA LEU A 94 0.13 -11.34 3.74
C LEU A 94 -0.04 -9.81 3.86
N PRO A 95 1.05 -9.02 3.93
CA PRO A 95 0.93 -7.57 3.81
C PRO A 95 0.51 -7.23 2.39
N HIS A 96 -0.49 -6.35 2.27
CA HIS A 96 -1.04 -5.91 0.99
C HIS A 96 -1.19 -4.39 0.99
N THR A 97 -0.57 -3.72 0.02
CA THR A 97 -0.79 -2.29 -0.23
C THR A 97 -2.06 -2.13 -1.04
N ASN A 98 -3.15 -1.72 -0.37
CA ASN A 98 -4.45 -1.60 -0.99
C ASN A 98 -4.74 -0.20 -1.51
N LYS A 99 -3.97 0.82 -1.10
CA LYS A 99 -4.14 2.19 -1.59
C LYS A 99 -2.84 2.99 -1.62
N ILE A 100 -2.64 3.77 -2.67
CA ILE A 100 -1.60 4.79 -2.78
C ILE A 100 -2.24 6.10 -3.23
N GLU A 101 -2.00 7.18 -2.50
CA GLU A 101 -2.46 8.53 -2.85
C GLU A 101 -1.27 9.46 -3.00
N LYS A 102 -1.22 10.19 -4.11
CA LYS A 102 -0.17 11.18 -4.37
C LYS A 102 -0.77 12.58 -4.31
N PHE A 103 -0.02 13.49 -3.73
CA PHE A 103 -0.40 14.89 -3.55
C PHE A 103 0.74 15.81 -3.99
N LEU A 104 0.40 16.94 -4.59
CA LEU A 104 1.31 18.03 -4.94
C LEU A 104 0.65 19.35 -4.51
N GLY A 105 1.33 20.15 -3.69
CA GLY A 105 0.76 21.40 -3.16
C GLY A 105 -0.54 21.20 -2.38
N GLY A 106 -0.70 20.05 -1.72
CA GLY A 106 -1.93 19.67 -0.99
C GLY A 106 -3.08 19.13 -1.85
N ALA A 107 -3.02 19.30 -3.17
CA ALA A 107 -4.01 18.74 -4.08
C ALA A 107 -3.67 17.28 -4.43
N ARG A 108 -4.67 16.39 -4.40
CA ARG A 108 -4.50 15.00 -4.81
C ARG A 108 -4.31 14.93 -6.32
N THR A 109 -3.25 14.26 -6.77
CA THR A 109 -2.91 14.10 -8.19
C THR A 109 -3.21 12.70 -8.69
N THR A 110 -3.07 11.68 -7.83
CA THR A 110 -3.39 10.29 -8.20
C THR A 110 -3.96 9.53 -7.02
N THR A 111 -4.90 8.63 -7.30
CA THR A 111 -5.29 7.55 -6.39
C THR A 111 -5.06 6.22 -7.10
N GLN A 112 -4.38 5.30 -6.45
CA GLN A 112 -4.27 3.91 -6.87
C GLN A 112 -4.91 3.05 -5.78
N SER A 113 -5.77 2.12 -6.16
CA SER A 113 -6.33 1.12 -5.26
C SER A 113 -6.06 -0.26 -5.83
N SER A 114 -5.74 -1.22 -4.98
CA SER A 114 -5.49 -2.61 -5.37
C SER A 114 -6.26 -3.55 -4.45
N ASP A 115 -6.93 -4.52 -5.04
CA ASP A 115 -7.67 -5.57 -4.34
C ASP A 115 -7.22 -6.94 -4.86
N ILE A 116 -7.12 -7.91 -3.95
CA ILE A 116 -6.70 -9.28 -4.26
C ILE A 116 -7.75 -10.25 -3.73
N GLY A 117 -8.38 -10.99 -4.65
CA GLY A 117 -9.28 -12.07 -4.34
C GLY A 117 -8.53 -13.40 -4.17
N PHE A 118 -9.00 -14.22 -3.23
CA PHE A 118 -8.47 -15.55 -2.96
C PHE A 118 -9.51 -16.65 -3.21
N SER A 119 -9.03 -17.83 -3.60
CA SER A 119 -9.77 -19.09 -3.57
C SER A 119 -8.95 -20.08 -2.73
N GLY A 120 -9.38 -20.29 -1.49
CA GLY A 120 -8.55 -20.96 -0.48
C GLY A 120 -7.28 -20.15 -0.23
N THR A 121 -6.12 -20.78 -0.44
CA THR A 121 -4.79 -20.16 -0.27
C THR A 121 -4.24 -19.51 -1.54
N LYS A 122 -4.97 -19.58 -2.66
CA LYS A 122 -4.49 -19.17 -3.99
C LYS A 122 -5.12 -17.84 -4.39
N ILE A 123 -4.33 -16.97 -5.02
CA ILE A 123 -4.85 -15.73 -5.61
C ILE A 123 -5.65 -16.08 -6.86
N SER A 124 -6.92 -15.67 -6.90
CA SER A 124 -7.85 -15.92 -8.01
C SER A 124 -8.07 -14.69 -8.88
N ARG A 125 -7.93 -13.49 -8.31
CA ARG A 125 -8.16 -12.23 -9.02
C ARG A 125 -7.33 -11.11 -8.42
N LYS A 126 -6.88 -10.19 -9.26
CA LYS A 126 -6.37 -8.88 -8.86
C LYS A 126 -7.15 -7.79 -9.58
N THR A 127 -7.56 -6.77 -8.84
CA THR A 127 -8.20 -5.58 -9.39
C THR A 127 -7.37 -4.37 -9.01
N ASP A 128 -6.87 -3.63 -10.00
CA ASP A 128 -6.15 -2.38 -9.82
C ASP A 128 -6.96 -1.24 -10.41
N ILE A 129 -7.18 -0.17 -9.65
CA ILE A 129 -7.88 1.03 -10.08
C ILE A 129 -6.91 2.21 -9.93
N VAL A 130 -6.68 2.95 -11.01
CA VAL A 130 -5.84 4.14 -11.02
C VAL A 130 -6.68 5.33 -11.49
N THR A 131 -6.86 6.31 -10.62
CA THR A 131 -7.50 7.59 -10.92
C THR A 131 -6.44 8.68 -11.01
N ASP A 132 -6.35 9.31 -12.18
CA ASP A 132 -5.64 10.57 -12.39
C ASP A 132 -6.61 11.73 -12.11
N HIS A 133 -6.26 12.57 -11.15
CA HIS A 133 -7.08 13.70 -10.71
C HIS A 133 -6.73 15.01 -11.42
N PHE A 134 -5.72 15.03 -12.30
CA PHE A 134 -5.48 16.19 -13.12
C PHE A 134 -6.66 16.40 -14.08
N SER A 135 -7.17 17.63 -14.10
CA SER A 135 -8.21 18.05 -15.04
C SER A 135 -7.94 19.48 -15.51
N ASP A 136 -8.28 19.74 -16.76
CA ASP A 136 -8.18 21.05 -17.40
C ASP A 136 -9.49 21.38 -18.16
N ALA A 137 -9.46 22.38 -19.04
CA ALA A 137 -10.63 22.77 -19.82
C ALA A 137 -11.11 21.70 -20.82
N VAL A 138 -10.24 20.77 -21.20
CA VAL A 138 -10.43 19.76 -22.25
C VAL A 138 -10.51 18.34 -21.67
N HIS A 139 -9.77 18.04 -20.61
CA HIS A 139 -9.66 16.72 -20.00
C HIS A 139 -10.20 16.72 -18.57
N GLY A 140 -11.11 15.79 -18.28
CA GLY A 140 -11.57 15.53 -16.92
C GLY A 140 -10.70 14.50 -16.21
N VAL A 141 -10.99 14.29 -14.92
CA VAL A 141 -10.45 13.17 -14.12
C VAL A 141 -10.61 11.86 -14.89
N MET A 142 -9.56 11.05 -14.97
CA MET A 142 -9.58 9.77 -15.69
C MET A 142 -9.38 8.62 -14.71
N THR A 143 -10.21 7.57 -14.79
CA THR A 143 -10.02 6.34 -14.02
C THR A 143 -9.80 5.16 -14.94
N THR A 144 -8.72 4.42 -14.71
CA THR A 144 -8.41 3.15 -15.37
C THR A 144 -8.62 2.01 -14.38
N THR A 145 -9.42 1.02 -14.73
CA THR A 145 -9.60 -0.21 -13.95
C THR A 145 -8.99 -1.37 -14.73
N SER A 146 -8.08 -2.11 -14.12
CA SER A 146 -7.49 -3.33 -14.65
C SER A 146 -7.88 -4.51 -13.78
N VAL A 147 -8.46 -5.53 -14.37
CA VAL A 147 -8.80 -6.80 -13.71
C VAL A 147 -7.98 -7.90 -14.35
N THR A 148 -7.31 -8.71 -13.53
CA THR A 148 -6.61 -9.92 -13.96
C THR A 148 -7.13 -11.10 -13.17
N ASP A 149 -7.68 -12.09 -13.87
CA ASP A 149 -8.04 -13.38 -13.30
C ASP A 149 -6.85 -14.32 -13.39
N PHE A 150 -6.70 -15.16 -12.37
CA PHE A 150 -5.61 -16.12 -12.27
C PHE A 150 -6.12 -17.54 -12.06
N GLU A 151 -5.36 -18.48 -12.60
CA GLU A 151 -5.38 -19.88 -12.18
C GLU A 151 -4.03 -20.25 -11.55
N THR A 152 -4.03 -21.32 -10.78
CA THR A 152 -2.81 -21.94 -10.25
C THR A 152 -2.76 -23.38 -10.72
N ASP A 153 -1.67 -23.76 -11.35
CA ASP A 153 -1.37 -25.15 -11.66
C ASP A 153 -0.86 -25.83 -10.39
N ASP A 154 -1.63 -26.79 -9.89
CA ASP A 154 -1.36 -27.47 -8.62
C ASP A 154 -0.20 -28.47 -8.68
N THR A 155 0.20 -28.88 -9.90
CA THR A 155 1.33 -29.78 -10.07
C THR A 155 2.67 -29.05 -9.99
N THR A 156 2.69 -27.77 -10.41
CA THR A 156 3.90 -26.95 -10.47
C THR A 156 3.90 -25.77 -9.50
N ASN A 157 2.77 -25.51 -8.84
CA ASN A 157 2.50 -24.32 -8.01
C ASN A 157 2.74 -23.00 -8.77
N GLN A 158 2.51 -22.99 -10.09
CA GLN A 158 2.68 -21.81 -10.92
C GLN A 158 1.35 -21.05 -11.05
N ARG A 159 1.37 -19.76 -10.75
CA ARG A 159 0.25 -18.84 -11.02
C ARG A 159 0.31 -18.31 -12.45
N ARG A 160 -0.81 -18.38 -13.17
CA ARG A 160 -0.93 -17.93 -14.56
C ARG A 160 -2.14 -17.01 -14.72
N ALA A 161 -1.99 -15.96 -15.52
CA ALA A 161 -3.12 -15.08 -15.86
C ALA A 161 -3.98 -15.76 -16.92
N THR A 162 -5.28 -15.86 -16.67
CA THR A 162 -6.25 -16.49 -17.59
C THR A 162 -7.08 -15.48 -18.35
N ARG A 163 -7.35 -14.32 -17.73
CA ARG A 163 -8.07 -13.22 -18.36
C ARG A 163 -7.50 -11.90 -17.86
N GLN A 164 -7.36 -10.95 -18.77
CA GLN A 164 -7.01 -9.58 -18.44
C GLN A 164 -7.97 -8.63 -19.15
N GLN A 165 -8.51 -7.67 -18.40
CA GLN A 165 -9.39 -6.64 -18.94
C GLN A 165 -8.99 -5.30 -18.36
N THR A 166 -8.85 -4.29 -19.23
CA THR A 166 -8.63 -2.91 -18.83
C THR A 166 -9.75 -2.05 -19.39
N SER A 167 -10.33 -1.19 -18.56
CA SER A 167 -11.30 -0.18 -18.96
C SER A 167 -10.87 1.20 -18.48
N GLN A 168 -11.23 2.21 -19.25
CA GLN A 168 -11.01 3.62 -18.89
C GLN A 168 -12.34 4.34 -18.88
N VAL A 169 -12.55 5.14 -17.84
CA VAL A 169 -13.75 5.96 -17.64
C VAL A 169 -13.33 7.39 -17.39
N VAL A 170 -13.90 8.31 -18.17
CA VAL A 170 -13.86 9.75 -17.91
C VAL A 170 -15.29 10.14 -17.49
N PRO A 171 -15.50 10.72 -16.29
CA PRO A 171 -16.82 11.17 -15.88
C PRO A 171 -17.30 12.25 -16.84
N THR A 172 -18.37 11.97 -17.58
CA THR A 172 -19.00 12.96 -18.45
C THR A 172 -19.59 14.06 -17.59
N LYS A 173 -19.18 15.32 -17.78
CA LYS A 173 -19.88 16.47 -17.18
C LYS A 173 -21.35 16.41 -17.59
N LEU A 174 -22.25 16.18 -16.64
CA LEU A 174 -23.69 16.27 -16.85
C LEU A 174 -23.99 17.73 -17.25
N ARG A 175 -24.31 17.98 -18.52
CA ARG A 175 -24.84 19.28 -18.94
C ARG A 175 -26.27 19.37 -18.41
N LEU A 176 -26.45 20.11 -17.31
CA LEU A 176 -27.76 20.63 -16.94
C LEU A 176 -28.17 21.63 -18.03
N PHE A 177 -29.24 21.31 -18.77
CA PHE A 177 -30.00 22.25 -19.58
C PHE A 177 -31.15 22.81 -18.75
#